data_AF-A0A085ETZ2-F1
#
_entry.id   AF-A0A085ETZ2-F1
#
_cell.length_a   1.000
_cell.length_b   1.000
_cell.length_c   1.000
_cell.angle_alpha   90.00
_cell.angle_beta   90.00
_cell.angle_gamma   90.00
#
_symmetry.space_group_name_H-M   'P 1'
#
loop_
_entity.id
_entity.type
_entity.pdbx_description
1 polymer ?
#
loop_
_entity_poly.entity_id
_entity_poly.type
_entity_poly.pdbx_seq_one_letter_code
_entity_poly.pdbx_strand_id
1 'polypeptide(L)'
;MVDDGSSDGGYEWVKAQSNTLIRHEQRGAPGPGGYAARNRAIEMARGEWIAFLDADDEWRADHLASLATALGTTTEPGRVVTLFSGYEDIYPGDRHETDPFTRHFAGRAVEMDFGTLLQHWVRLNASPIWTSATACRRTALLEAGLFPEGRCRRGGDKDTWLRVAHLGHAVYTGTVTANYYRDAVNMTTKKGYANTVPCIVHSVDQIMAGEPPEVAGLLRQLKNREIFNYAMVSARTEGLKPHSWADFDADSDPLRFFMLRALSNPVGSAVARGVHKSRALLRGR
;
A
#
# COMPACT_ATOMS: atom_id res chain seq x y z
N MET A 1 9.97 -4.67 17.05
CA MET A 1 10.47 -3.53 16.26
C MET A 1 11.73 -3.97 15.53
N VAL A 2 11.89 -3.63 14.26
CA VAL A 2 13.17 -3.74 13.57
C VAL A 2 13.51 -2.36 13.05
N ASP A 3 14.58 -1.77 13.54
CA ASP A 3 15.09 -0.51 13.04
C ASP A 3 15.80 -0.71 11.71
N ASP A 4 15.46 0.11 10.72
CA ASP A 4 16.02 0.03 9.37
C ASP A 4 17.30 0.88 9.24
N GLY A 5 18.12 0.99 10.28
CA GLY A 5 19.34 1.79 10.27
C GLY A 5 19.09 3.29 10.42
N SER A 6 18.23 3.67 11.36
CA SER A 6 17.95 5.08 11.69
C SER A 6 19.16 5.75 12.35
N SER A 7 19.28 7.07 12.18
CA SER A 7 20.38 7.88 12.72
C SER A 7 19.94 8.92 13.75
N ASP A 8 18.64 8.97 14.07
CA ASP A 8 18.00 9.95 14.95
C ASP A 8 17.97 9.52 16.43
N GLY A 9 18.55 8.36 16.75
CA GLY A 9 18.58 7.81 18.11
C GLY A 9 17.31 7.07 18.54
N GLY A 10 16.30 6.92 17.66
CA GLY A 10 15.05 6.23 17.99
C GLY A 10 15.25 4.78 18.46
N TYR A 11 16.15 4.04 17.83
CA TYR A 11 16.48 2.67 18.22
C TYR A 11 17.00 2.58 19.66
N GLU A 12 17.98 3.44 20.03
CA GLU A 12 18.55 3.45 21.37
C GLU A 12 17.53 3.89 22.42
N TRP A 13 16.64 4.83 22.08
CA TRP A 13 15.55 5.24 22.96
C TRP A 13 14.59 4.09 23.28
N VAL A 14 14.19 3.30 22.28
CA VAL A 14 13.30 2.13 22.48
C VAL A 14 13.99 1.05 23.31
N LYS A 15 15.25 0.77 23.01
CA LYS A 15 16.07 -0.20 23.76
C LYS A 15 16.20 0.18 25.24
N ALA A 16 16.31 1.47 25.54
CA ALA A 16 16.40 1.97 26.92
C ALA A 16 15.11 1.77 27.74
N GLN A 17 13.94 1.60 27.10
CA GLN A 17 12.66 1.44 27.81
C GLN A 17 12.55 0.13 28.61
N SER A 18 13.47 -0.83 28.41
CA SER A 18 13.53 -2.10 29.18
C SER A 18 12.21 -2.89 29.21
N ASN A 19 11.37 -2.77 28.17
CA ASN A 19 10.10 -3.48 28.06
C ASN A 19 10.32 -4.89 27.49
N THR A 20 10.10 -5.92 28.31
CA THR A 20 10.32 -7.33 27.93
C THR A 20 9.37 -7.84 26.85
N LEU A 21 8.26 -7.14 26.58
CA LEU A 21 7.35 -7.47 25.48
C LEU A 21 7.91 -7.05 24.12
N ILE A 22 8.87 -6.12 24.10
CA ILE A 22 9.42 -5.56 22.86
C ILE A 22 10.74 -6.25 22.50
N ARG A 23 10.69 -7.09 21.48
CA ARG A 23 11.91 -7.52 20.78
C ARG A 23 12.33 -6.45 19.78
N HIS A 24 13.61 -6.13 19.79
CA HIS A 24 14.20 -5.11 18.94
C HIS A 24 15.44 -5.66 18.26
N GLU A 25 15.61 -5.32 16.99
CA GLU A 25 16.81 -5.59 16.18
C GLU A 25 17.09 -4.35 15.33
N GLN A 26 18.35 -4.13 14.98
CA GLN A 26 18.75 -3.05 14.08
C GLN A 26 19.46 -3.63 12.87
N ARG A 27 19.03 -3.21 11.69
CA ARG A 27 19.70 -3.55 10.42
C ARG A 27 20.90 -2.63 10.22
N GLY A 28 21.92 -3.13 9.53
CA GLY A 28 23.16 -2.38 9.28
C GLY A 28 23.02 -1.24 8.25
N ALA A 29 21.97 -1.24 7.43
CA ALA A 29 21.73 -0.18 6.45
C ALA A 29 20.23 -0.07 6.07
N PRO A 30 19.74 1.16 5.82
CA PRO A 30 18.36 1.39 5.38
C PRO A 30 18.07 0.83 4.00
N GLY A 31 16.86 0.31 3.84
CA GLY A 31 16.31 -0.18 2.59
C GLY A 31 15.12 0.66 2.10
N PRO A 32 14.80 0.62 0.80
CA PRO A 32 13.61 1.28 0.32
C PRO A 32 12.34 0.70 0.97
N GLY A 33 11.44 1.59 1.37
CA GLY A 33 10.13 1.21 1.91
C GLY A 33 10.15 0.42 3.22
N GLY A 34 11.31 0.25 3.88
CA GLY A 34 11.43 -0.56 5.10
C GLY A 34 11.12 -2.05 4.89
N TYR A 35 11.07 -2.54 3.65
CA TYR A 35 10.63 -3.90 3.33
C TYR A 35 11.48 -4.96 4.02
N ALA A 36 12.79 -4.75 4.05
CA ALA A 36 13.74 -5.62 4.70
C ALA A 36 13.53 -5.71 6.23
N ALA A 37 13.30 -4.57 6.88
CA ALA A 37 12.98 -4.52 8.31
C ALA A 37 11.65 -5.23 8.61
N ARG A 38 10.63 -5.05 7.77
CA ARG A 38 9.35 -5.77 7.90
C ARG A 38 9.53 -7.27 7.74
N ASN A 39 10.28 -7.72 6.74
CA ASN A 39 10.58 -9.14 6.52
C ASN A 39 11.26 -9.75 7.75
N ARG A 40 12.29 -9.07 8.26
CA ARG A 40 12.99 -9.50 9.46
C ARG A 40 12.07 -9.58 10.69
N ALA A 41 11.17 -8.60 10.84
CA ALA A 41 10.18 -8.61 11.92
C ALA A 41 9.21 -9.80 11.81
N ILE A 42 8.74 -10.13 10.60
CA ILE A 42 7.86 -11.28 10.34
C ILE A 42 8.56 -12.61 10.69
N GLU A 43 9.83 -12.75 10.30
CA GLU A 43 10.63 -13.94 10.60
C GLU A 43 10.77 -14.16 12.11
N MET A 44 11.09 -13.09 12.86
CA MET A 44 11.29 -13.11 14.32
C MET A 44 9.97 -13.27 15.11
N ALA A 45 8.84 -12.89 14.51
CA ALA A 45 7.55 -12.94 15.16
C ALA A 45 7.13 -14.38 15.46
N ARG A 46 6.45 -14.56 16.60
CA ARG A 46 5.93 -15.86 17.07
C ARG A 46 4.41 -15.94 17.07
N GLY A 47 3.73 -14.83 16.81
CA GLY A 47 2.27 -14.78 16.72
C GLY A 47 1.76 -15.42 15.43
N GLU A 48 0.55 -15.97 15.49
CA GLU A 48 -0.17 -16.45 14.29
C GLU A 48 -0.53 -15.29 13.37
N TRP A 49 -0.88 -14.14 13.94
CA TRP A 49 -1.23 -12.91 13.24
C TRP A 49 -0.13 -11.86 13.43
N ILE A 50 0.23 -11.20 12.34
CA ILE A 50 1.19 -10.10 12.31
C ILE A 50 0.45 -8.81 12.01
N ALA A 51 0.28 -7.96 13.02
CA ALA A 51 -0.20 -6.60 12.87
C ALA A 51 1.00 -5.65 12.66
N PHE A 52 0.84 -4.67 11.77
CA PHE A 52 1.90 -3.75 11.39
C PHE A 52 1.61 -2.34 11.91
N LEU A 53 2.66 -1.62 12.31
CA LEU A 53 2.61 -0.22 12.73
C LEU A 53 3.90 0.46 12.25
N ASP A 54 3.76 1.40 11.32
CA ASP A 54 4.87 2.26 10.91
C ASP A 54 5.17 3.29 12.02
N ALA A 55 6.42 3.76 12.10
CA ALA A 55 6.90 4.54 13.24
C ALA A 55 6.32 5.97 13.32
N ASP A 56 5.72 6.44 12.24
CA ASP A 56 5.07 7.75 12.10
C ASP A 56 3.53 7.68 12.15
N ASP A 57 2.97 6.51 12.47
CA ASP A 57 1.54 6.29 12.60
C ASP A 57 1.13 5.96 14.04
N GLU A 58 -0.17 5.95 14.30
CA GLU A 58 -0.72 5.63 15.61
C GLU A 58 -1.90 4.66 15.51
N TRP A 59 -1.89 3.64 16.36
CA TRP A 59 -3.07 2.84 16.63
C TRP A 59 -3.95 3.49 17.68
N ARG A 60 -5.26 3.48 17.43
CA ARG A 60 -6.25 3.75 18.48
C ARG A 60 -6.26 2.58 19.47
N ALA A 61 -6.70 2.86 20.69
CA ALA A 61 -6.66 1.89 21.79
C ALA A 61 -7.43 0.58 21.50
N ASP A 62 -8.39 0.61 20.58
CA ASP A 62 -9.26 -0.49 20.19
C ASP A 62 -8.78 -1.23 18.93
N HIS A 63 -7.62 -0.91 18.35
CA HIS A 63 -7.16 -1.48 17.08
C HIS A 63 -7.10 -3.01 17.07
N LEU A 64 -6.30 -3.59 17.97
CA LEU A 64 -6.13 -5.05 18.02
C LEU A 64 -7.43 -5.77 18.42
N ALA A 65 -8.20 -5.17 19.35
CA ALA A 65 -9.50 -5.72 19.76
C ALA A 65 -10.50 -5.74 18.59
N SER A 66 -10.56 -4.66 17.80
CA SER A 66 -11.44 -4.57 16.62
C SER A 66 -11.09 -5.59 15.55
N LEU A 67 -9.79 -5.79 15.26
CA LEU A 67 -9.35 -6.83 14.33
C LEU A 67 -9.74 -8.22 14.83
N ALA A 68 -9.52 -8.51 16.12
CA ALA A 68 -9.88 -9.80 16.72
C ALA A 68 -11.40 -10.03 16.73
N THR A 69 -12.20 -9.00 17.04
CA THR A 69 -13.66 -9.07 16.97
C THR A 69 -14.13 -9.36 15.54
N ALA A 70 -13.57 -8.69 14.53
CA ALA A 70 -13.92 -8.93 13.14
C ALA A 70 -13.59 -10.38 12.71
N LEU A 71 -12.46 -10.93 13.13
CA LEU A 71 -12.15 -12.35 12.93
C LEU A 71 -13.18 -13.28 13.62
N GLY A 72 -13.76 -12.86 14.75
CA GLY A 72 -14.83 -13.62 15.41
C GLY A 72 -16.18 -13.59 14.68
N THR A 73 -16.37 -12.71 13.69
CA THR A 73 -17.63 -12.59 12.94
C THR A 73 -17.70 -13.48 11.70
N THR A 74 -16.59 -14.08 11.27
CA THR A 74 -16.56 -14.96 10.10
C THR A 74 -17.03 -16.38 10.43
N THR A 75 -17.72 -17.00 9.48
CA THR A 75 -18.11 -18.42 9.55
C THR A 75 -16.96 -19.37 9.18
N GLU A 76 -15.92 -18.89 8.49
CA GLU A 76 -14.79 -19.69 8.03
C GLU A 76 -13.43 -19.06 8.44
N PRO A 77 -13.12 -18.95 9.76
CA PRO A 77 -11.89 -18.30 10.23
C PRO A 77 -10.59 -18.91 9.70
N GLY A 78 -10.62 -20.18 9.27
CA GLY A 78 -9.50 -20.85 8.62
C GLY A 78 -9.14 -20.29 7.23
N ARG A 79 -10.09 -19.65 6.54
CA ARG A 79 -9.86 -19.05 5.21
C ARG A 79 -9.39 -17.60 5.29
N VAL A 80 -9.59 -16.93 6.42
CA VAL A 80 -9.20 -15.52 6.58
C VAL A 80 -7.69 -15.43 6.74
N VAL A 81 -7.04 -14.74 5.81
CA VAL A 81 -5.59 -14.50 5.80
C VAL A 81 -5.24 -13.04 6.07
N THR A 82 -6.20 -12.12 5.93
CA THR A 82 -6.03 -10.69 6.16
C THR A 82 -7.19 -10.11 6.97
N LEU A 83 -6.85 -9.30 7.96
CA LEU A 83 -7.76 -8.43 8.69
C LEU A 83 -7.31 -7.00 8.42
N PHE A 84 -8.23 -6.09 8.18
CA PHE A 84 -7.89 -4.67 8.02
C PHE A 84 -9.00 -3.77 8.52
N SER A 85 -8.62 -2.57 8.95
CA SER A 85 -9.52 -1.60 9.55
C SER A 85 -9.48 -0.28 8.79
N GLY A 86 -10.43 0.60 9.12
CA GLY A 86 -10.41 1.97 8.66
C GLY A 86 -9.27 2.76 9.30
N TYR A 87 -8.91 3.85 8.65
CA TYR A 87 -7.96 4.82 9.17
C TYR A 87 -8.36 6.27 8.84
N GLU A 88 -7.77 7.20 9.55
CA GLU A 88 -7.97 8.64 9.36
C GLU A 88 -6.66 9.31 8.95
N ASP A 89 -6.65 9.99 7.81
CA ASP A 89 -5.58 10.90 7.42
C ASP A 89 -5.68 12.18 8.27
N ILE A 90 -4.66 12.44 9.10
CA ILE A 90 -4.54 13.65 9.91
C ILE A 90 -3.56 14.61 9.23
N TYR A 91 -4.05 15.77 8.80
CA TYR A 91 -3.28 16.79 8.11
C TYR A 91 -2.97 17.99 9.03
N PRO A 92 -1.95 18.81 8.70
CA PRO A 92 -1.71 20.07 9.36
C PRO A 92 -2.96 20.95 9.43
N GLY A 93 -3.14 21.64 10.55
CA GLY A 93 -4.29 22.50 10.78
C GLY A 93 -5.57 21.75 11.12
N ASP A 94 -5.46 20.57 11.73
CA ASP A 94 -6.57 19.78 12.29
C ASP A 94 -7.61 19.35 11.23
N ARG A 95 -7.15 19.14 9.99
CA ARG A 95 -8.01 18.58 8.94
C ARG A 95 -7.89 17.07 8.95
N HIS A 96 -9.04 16.40 9.09
CA HIS A 96 -9.14 14.95 9.15
C HIS A 96 -9.89 14.44 7.91
N GLU A 97 -9.41 13.35 7.30
CA GLU A 97 -10.13 12.66 6.23
C GLU A 97 -10.17 11.16 6.49
N THR A 98 -11.37 10.59 6.51
CA THR A 98 -11.54 9.15 6.64
C THR A 98 -11.27 8.44 5.31
N ASP A 99 -10.63 7.28 5.38
CA ASP A 99 -10.28 6.48 4.22
C ASP A 99 -11.52 6.09 3.37
N PRO A 100 -11.33 5.81 2.06
CA PRO A 100 -12.44 5.48 1.15
C PRO A 100 -13.23 4.22 1.52
N PHE A 101 -12.61 3.21 2.14
CA PHE A 101 -13.28 1.96 2.51
C PHE A 101 -14.22 2.18 3.70
N THR A 102 -13.79 2.92 4.73
CA THR A 102 -14.69 3.30 5.82
C THR A 102 -15.90 4.07 5.32
N ARG A 103 -15.69 5.07 4.45
CA ARG A 103 -16.79 5.84 3.86
C ARG A 103 -17.74 4.97 3.04
N HIS A 104 -17.20 4.00 2.30
CA HIS A 104 -17.99 3.12 1.45
C HIS A 104 -18.85 2.13 2.25
N PHE A 105 -18.27 1.51 3.28
CA PHE A 105 -18.96 0.49 4.06
C PHE A 105 -19.76 1.06 5.24
N ALA A 106 -19.56 2.34 5.57
CA ALA A 106 -20.30 3.09 6.57
C ALA A 106 -20.37 2.37 7.93
N GLY A 107 -19.21 1.96 8.45
CA GLY A 107 -19.13 1.32 9.77
C GLY A 107 -19.32 -0.21 9.76
N ARG A 108 -19.67 -0.82 8.62
CA ARG A 108 -20.03 -2.25 8.57
C ARG A 108 -18.79 -3.12 8.35
N ALA A 109 -18.68 -4.18 9.17
CA ALA A 109 -17.73 -5.25 8.94
C ALA A 109 -18.11 -6.06 7.70
N VAL A 110 -17.12 -6.45 6.90
CA VAL A 110 -17.34 -7.18 5.64
C VAL A 110 -16.24 -8.21 5.43
N GLU A 111 -16.63 -9.46 5.22
CA GLU A 111 -15.74 -10.51 4.71
C GLU A 111 -15.77 -10.52 3.19
N MET A 112 -14.60 -10.61 2.57
CA MET A 112 -14.40 -10.55 1.12
C MET A 112 -13.49 -11.69 0.69
N ASP A 113 -13.91 -12.43 -0.34
CA ASP A 113 -12.99 -13.23 -1.13
C ASP A 113 -12.10 -12.34 -2.01
N PHE A 114 -11.16 -12.95 -2.72
CA PHE A 114 -10.19 -12.22 -3.54
C PHE A 114 -10.87 -11.37 -4.64
N GLY A 115 -11.87 -11.93 -5.33
CA GLY A 115 -12.60 -11.24 -6.40
C GLY A 115 -13.36 -10.01 -5.88
N THR A 116 -14.06 -10.16 -4.76
CA THR A 116 -14.79 -9.07 -4.11
C THR A 116 -13.84 -7.97 -3.61
N LEU A 117 -12.71 -8.35 -3.01
CA LEU A 117 -11.69 -7.39 -2.58
C LEU A 117 -11.13 -6.60 -3.77
N LEU A 118 -10.80 -7.28 -4.88
CA LEU A 118 -10.34 -6.64 -6.11
C LEU A 118 -11.38 -5.70 -6.70
N GLN A 119 -12.66 -6.10 -6.69
CA GLN A 119 -13.75 -5.26 -7.17
C GLN A 119 -13.81 -3.94 -6.39
N HIS A 120 -13.74 -4.00 -5.05
CA HIS A 120 -13.69 -2.79 -4.23
C HIS A 120 -12.40 -2.00 -4.44
N TRP A 121 -11.26 -2.68 -4.55
CA TRP A 121 -9.97 -2.04 -4.83
C TRP A 121 -10.07 -1.19 -6.11
N VAL A 122 -10.56 -1.77 -7.21
CA VAL A 122 -10.71 -1.07 -8.49
C VAL A 122 -11.76 0.04 -8.38
N ARG A 123 -12.97 -0.26 -7.90
CA ARG A 123 -14.10 0.66 -7.83
C ARG A 123 -13.82 1.90 -6.99
N LEU A 124 -13.21 1.72 -5.82
CA LEU A 124 -12.92 2.81 -4.89
C LEU A 124 -11.65 3.59 -5.27
N ASN A 125 -10.92 3.12 -6.29
CA ASN A 125 -9.68 3.77 -6.75
C ASN A 125 -8.65 3.95 -5.62
N ALA A 126 -8.65 3.04 -4.63
CA ALA A 126 -7.85 3.13 -3.41
C ALA A 126 -7.40 1.74 -2.94
N SER A 127 -6.22 1.64 -2.33
CA SER A 127 -5.75 0.39 -1.71
C SER A 127 -6.69 0.01 -0.57
N PRO A 128 -7.22 -1.23 -0.52
CA PRO A 128 -8.06 -1.68 0.59
C PRO A 128 -7.27 -1.72 1.89
N ILE A 129 -6.00 -2.11 1.79
CA ILE A 129 -5.14 -2.39 2.92
C ILE A 129 -4.08 -1.29 2.99
N TRP A 130 -3.96 -0.70 4.17
CA TRP A 130 -2.89 0.20 4.56
C TRP A 130 -2.07 -0.44 5.68
N THR A 131 -0.75 -0.24 5.63
CA THR A 131 0.21 -0.95 6.48
C THR A 131 -0.14 -0.83 7.96
N SER A 132 -0.35 0.38 8.49
CA SER A 132 -0.62 0.54 9.92
C SER A 132 -2.06 0.22 10.33
N ALA A 133 -2.91 -0.26 9.42
CA ALA A 133 -4.30 -0.65 9.69
C ALA A 133 -4.60 -2.09 9.26
N THR A 134 -3.63 -3.00 9.35
CA THR A 134 -3.81 -4.39 8.95
C THR A 134 -3.09 -5.40 9.84
N ALA A 135 -3.65 -6.61 9.90
CA ALA A 135 -2.99 -7.80 10.38
C ALA A 135 -3.15 -8.95 9.37
N CYS A 136 -2.09 -9.69 9.10
CA CYS A 136 -2.12 -10.85 8.21
C CYS A 136 -1.69 -12.11 8.96
N ARG A 137 -2.21 -13.28 8.55
CA ARG A 137 -1.67 -14.57 9.00
C ARG A 137 -0.19 -14.64 8.63
N ARG A 138 0.64 -14.99 9.61
CA ARG A 138 2.09 -15.12 9.43
C ARG A 138 2.43 -16.13 8.33
N THR A 139 1.71 -17.24 8.26
CA THR A 139 1.89 -18.27 7.23
C THR A 139 1.58 -17.72 5.84
N ALA A 140 0.51 -16.94 5.67
CA ALA A 140 0.16 -16.33 4.39
C ALA A 140 1.21 -15.28 3.95
N LEU A 141 1.78 -14.50 4.87
CA LEU A 141 2.90 -13.59 4.56
C LEU A 141 4.13 -14.35 4.05
N LEU A 142 4.47 -15.48 4.67
CA LEU A 142 5.59 -16.32 4.27
C LEU A 142 5.34 -17.00 2.91
N GLU A 143 4.15 -17.57 2.72
CA GLU A 143 3.73 -18.23 1.49
C GLU A 143 3.67 -17.26 0.31
N ALA A 144 3.20 -16.04 0.54
CA ALA A 144 3.21 -14.98 -0.47
C ALA A 144 4.64 -14.58 -0.90
N GLY A 145 5.67 -14.92 -0.13
CA GLY A 145 7.06 -14.54 -0.39
C GLY A 145 7.48 -13.21 0.25
N LEU A 146 6.83 -12.81 1.36
CA LEU A 146 7.15 -11.62 2.16
C LEU A 146 7.06 -10.29 1.37
N PHE A 147 7.61 -9.19 1.90
CA PHE A 147 7.73 -7.93 1.16
C PHE A 147 8.84 -8.01 0.11
N PRO A 148 8.71 -7.30 -1.03
CA PRO A 148 9.63 -7.39 -2.16
C PRO A 148 10.92 -6.57 -1.94
N GLU A 149 11.67 -6.90 -0.89
CA GLU A 149 13.00 -6.35 -0.62
C GLU A 149 13.92 -6.51 -1.84
N GLY A 150 14.62 -5.43 -2.21
CA GLY A 150 15.55 -5.42 -3.35
C GLY A 150 14.88 -5.41 -4.73
N ARG A 151 13.59 -5.77 -4.84
CA ARG A 151 12.87 -5.82 -6.12
C ARG A 151 12.28 -4.47 -6.53
N CYS A 152 11.84 -3.65 -5.57
CA CYS A 152 11.27 -2.35 -5.87
C CYS A 152 11.51 -1.30 -4.80
N ARG A 153 11.51 -0.03 -5.22
CA ARG A 153 11.72 1.11 -4.32
C ARG A 153 10.43 1.60 -3.65
N ARG A 154 9.29 1.35 -4.27
CA ARG A 154 7.96 1.83 -3.85
C ARG A 154 6.87 0.88 -4.34
N GLY A 155 5.75 0.86 -3.64
CA GLY A 155 4.57 0.07 -3.98
C GLY A 155 4.69 -1.41 -3.63
N GLY A 156 5.73 -1.80 -2.90
CA GLY A 156 5.94 -3.16 -2.43
C GLY A 156 4.92 -3.59 -1.35
N ASP A 157 4.31 -2.64 -0.66
CA ASP A 157 3.17 -2.85 0.24
C ASP A 157 1.95 -3.37 -0.53
N LYS A 158 1.48 -2.62 -1.54
CA LYS A 158 0.34 -3.03 -2.39
C LYS A 158 0.59 -4.39 -3.06
N ASP A 159 1.80 -4.60 -3.54
CA ASP A 159 2.22 -5.88 -4.12
C ASP A 159 2.10 -7.04 -3.13
N THR A 160 2.54 -6.83 -1.88
CA THR A 160 2.42 -7.83 -0.80
C THR A 160 0.96 -8.09 -0.47
N TRP A 161 0.15 -7.04 -0.32
CA TRP A 161 -1.27 -7.18 -0.01
C TRP A 161 -2.05 -7.90 -1.09
N LEU A 162 -1.73 -7.67 -2.37
CA LEU A 162 -2.31 -8.43 -3.48
C LEU A 162 -1.99 -9.92 -3.36
N ARG A 163 -0.71 -10.27 -3.18
CA ARG A 163 -0.26 -11.67 -3.07
C ARG A 163 -0.86 -12.37 -1.86
N VAL A 164 -0.91 -11.71 -0.70
CA VAL A 164 -1.51 -12.28 0.52
C VAL A 164 -3.01 -12.46 0.36
N ALA A 165 -3.72 -11.47 -0.19
CA ALA A 165 -5.16 -11.56 -0.40
C ALA A 165 -5.54 -12.65 -1.42
N HIS A 166 -4.64 -13.03 -2.32
CA HIS A 166 -4.86 -14.14 -3.25
C HIS A 166 -4.91 -15.50 -2.56
N LEU A 167 -4.32 -15.64 -1.37
CA LEU A 167 -4.25 -16.90 -0.61
C LEU A 167 -5.49 -17.20 0.23
N GLY A 168 -6.45 -16.28 0.33
CA GLY A 168 -7.63 -16.48 1.17
C GLY A 168 -8.56 -15.27 1.25
N HIS A 169 -9.37 -15.23 2.30
CA HIS A 169 -10.34 -14.16 2.53
C HIS A 169 -9.70 -13.00 3.31
N ALA A 170 -10.24 -11.80 3.09
CA ALA A 170 -9.94 -10.62 3.86
C ALA A 170 -11.19 -10.16 4.63
N VAL A 171 -11.03 -9.76 5.90
CA VAL A 171 -12.13 -9.19 6.70
C VAL A 171 -11.82 -7.73 7.02
N TYR A 172 -12.72 -6.86 6.61
CA TYR A 172 -12.74 -5.45 6.99
C TYR A 172 -13.52 -5.25 8.29
N THR A 173 -12.98 -4.49 9.25
CA THR A 173 -13.61 -4.31 10.58
C THR A 173 -14.83 -3.39 10.57
N GLY A 174 -14.94 -2.49 9.58
CA GLY A 174 -15.93 -1.40 9.61
C GLY A 174 -15.50 -0.18 10.40
N THR A 175 -14.54 -0.30 11.32
CA THR A 175 -14.18 0.72 12.30
C THR A 175 -12.87 1.42 11.96
N VAL A 176 -12.79 2.73 12.23
CA VAL A 176 -11.55 3.51 12.13
C VAL A 176 -10.74 3.29 13.40
N THR A 177 -9.58 2.64 13.28
CA THR A 177 -8.77 2.26 14.44
C THR A 177 -7.29 2.62 14.32
N ALA A 178 -6.91 3.38 13.28
CA ALA A 178 -5.57 3.90 13.12
C ALA A 178 -5.58 5.33 12.56
N ASN A 179 -4.55 6.09 12.88
CA ASN A 179 -4.35 7.46 12.44
C ASN A 179 -3.08 7.52 11.57
N TYR A 180 -3.20 8.17 10.41
CA TYR A 180 -2.09 8.42 9.48
C TYR A 180 -1.71 9.89 9.51
N TYR A 181 -0.56 10.22 10.11
CA TYR A 181 -0.08 11.60 10.16
C TYR A 181 0.57 12.03 8.83
N ARG A 182 -0.03 13.02 8.18
CA ARG A 182 0.35 13.51 6.82
C ARG A 182 1.43 14.58 6.83
N ASP A 183 1.98 14.89 7.99
CA ASP A 183 3.00 15.90 8.25
C ASP A 183 4.29 15.34 8.82
N ALA A 184 4.38 14.02 8.97
CA ALA A 184 5.58 13.35 9.46
C ALA A 184 6.85 13.74 8.66
N VAL A 185 7.94 13.89 9.39
CA VAL A 185 9.27 14.13 8.84
C VAL A 185 9.75 12.82 8.20
N ASN A 186 10.43 12.89 7.05
CA ASN A 186 10.98 11.73 6.33
C ASN A 186 10.00 10.75 5.67
N MET A 187 8.73 11.11 5.47
CA MET A 187 7.78 10.28 4.74
C MET A 187 8.33 9.79 3.39
N THR A 188 8.38 8.47 3.22
CA THR A 188 8.82 7.82 1.97
C THR A 188 7.93 8.18 0.78
N THR A 189 6.69 8.61 1.04
CA THR A 189 5.74 9.10 0.03
C THR A 189 6.27 10.33 -0.74
N LYS A 190 7.23 11.09 -0.18
CA LYS A 190 7.84 12.29 -0.79
C LYS A 190 9.07 11.99 -1.66
N LYS A 191 9.64 10.77 -1.63
CA LYS A 191 10.79 10.38 -2.47
C LYS A 191 10.32 9.94 -3.87
N GLY A 192 10.94 10.49 -4.92
CA GLY A 192 10.54 10.31 -6.33
C GLY A 192 10.83 8.92 -6.89
N TYR A 193 9.98 8.47 -7.81
CA TYR A 193 10.01 7.16 -8.49
C TYR A 193 9.63 7.33 -9.97
N ALA A 194 10.18 8.37 -10.60
CA ALA A 194 9.85 8.68 -11.98
C ALA A 194 10.30 7.56 -12.92
N ASN A 195 9.45 7.26 -13.89
CA ASN A 195 9.66 6.28 -14.96
C ASN A 195 10.00 4.86 -14.46
N THR A 196 9.49 4.46 -13.30
CA THR A 196 9.57 3.06 -12.83
C THR A 196 8.26 2.32 -13.13
N VAL A 197 8.35 1.05 -13.51
CA VAL A 197 7.19 0.15 -13.56
C VAL A 197 6.71 -0.12 -12.13
N PRO A 198 5.41 -0.01 -11.81
CA PRO A 198 4.89 -0.31 -10.48
C PRO A 198 5.19 -1.75 -10.06
N CYS A 199 5.63 -1.95 -8.81
CA CYS A 199 6.05 -3.26 -8.28
C CYS A 199 4.99 -4.36 -8.47
N ILE A 200 3.73 -3.99 -8.25
CA ILE A 200 2.55 -4.85 -8.32
C ILE A 200 2.27 -5.41 -9.73
N VAL A 201 2.78 -4.79 -10.80
CA VAL A 201 2.54 -5.25 -12.19
C VAL A 201 2.99 -6.69 -12.38
N HIS A 202 4.17 -7.04 -11.84
CA HIS A 202 4.71 -8.39 -11.95
C HIS A 202 3.81 -9.45 -11.28
N SER A 203 3.33 -9.16 -10.07
CA SER A 203 2.44 -10.08 -9.34
C SER A 203 1.06 -10.15 -9.96
N VAL A 204 0.54 -9.05 -10.51
CA VAL A 204 -0.70 -9.08 -11.30
C VAL A 204 -0.56 -10.03 -12.48
N ASP A 205 0.51 -9.93 -13.27
CA ASP A 205 0.69 -10.78 -14.46
C ASP A 205 0.80 -12.27 -14.11
N GLN A 206 1.46 -12.59 -13.00
CA GLN A 206 1.55 -13.97 -12.51
C GLN A 206 0.19 -14.52 -12.05
N ILE A 207 -0.54 -13.76 -11.22
CA ILE A 207 -1.83 -14.18 -10.67
C ILE A 207 -2.86 -14.28 -11.80
N MET A 208 -2.95 -13.27 -12.65
CA MET A 208 -3.95 -13.16 -13.72
C MET A 208 -3.94 -14.35 -14.68
N ALA A 209 -2.80 -15.01 -14.90
CA ALA A 209 -2.68 -16.16 -15.78
C ALA A 209 -3.47 -17.39 -15.31
N GLY A 210 -3.74 -17.51 -14.00
CA GLY A 210 -4.48 -18.64 -13.41
C GLY A 210 -5.94 -18.33 -13.06
N GLU A 211 -6.41 -17.10 -13.28
CA GLU A 211 -7.69 -16.63 -12.78
C GLU A 211 -8.83 -16.70 -13.81
N PRO A 212 -10.09 -16.85 -13.36
CA PRO A 212 -11.26 -16.74 -14.24
C PRO A 212 -11.33 -15.37 -14.95
N PRO A 213 -12.00 -15.28 -16.12
CA PRO A 213 -12.06 -14.05 -16.91
C PRO A 213 -12.54 -12.81 -16.15
N GLU A 214 -13.45 -12.97 -15.19
CA GLU A 214 -13.95 -11.89 -14.34
C GLU A 214 -12.84 -11.30 -13.45
N VAL A 215 -12.14 -12.16 -12.70
CA VAL A 215 -11.04 -11.75 -11.80
C VAL A 215 -9.85 -11.24 -12.62
N ALA A 216 -9.52 -11.90 -13.72
CA ALA A 216 -8.50 -11.43 -14.66
C ALA A 216 -8.82 -10.03 -15.22
N GLY A 217 -10.11 -9.74 -15.48
CA GLY A 217 -10.58 -8.41 -15.86
C GLY A 217 -10.33 -7.34 -14.80
N LEU A 218 -10.58 -7.66 -13.52
CA LEU A 218 -10.31 -6.76 -12.40
C LEU A 218 -8.79 -6.53 -12.21
N LEU A 219 -7.99 -7.58 -12.32
CA LEU A 219 -6.53 -7.51 -12.25
C LEU A 219 -5.94 -6.63 -13.36
N ARG A 220 -6.42 -6.76 -14.60
CA ARG A 220 -6.04 -5.89 -15.72
C ARG A 220 -6.36 -4.42 -15.44
N GLN A 221 -7.56 -4.13 -14.91
CA GLN A 221 -7.95 -2.77 -14.51
C GLN A 221 -7.04 -2.23 -13.39
N LEU A 222 -6.72 -3.05 -12.39
CA LEU A 222 -5.79 -2.70 -11.32
C LEU A 222 -4.40 -2.38 -11.86
N LYS A 223 -3.85 -3.23 -12.74
CA LYS A 223 -2.55 -3.04 -13.41
C LYS A 223 -2.51 -1.73 -14.19
N ASN A 224 -3.47 -1.49 -15.08
CA ASN A 224 -3.55 -0.26 -15.86
C ASN A 224 -3.62 0.99 -14.97
N ARG A 225 -4.41 0.93 -13.90
CA ARG A 225 -4.52 2.04 -12.95
C ARG A 225 -3.19 2.34 -12.26
N GLU A 226 -2.49 1.33 -11.76
CA GLU A 226 -1.21 1.55 -11.07
C GLU A 226 -0.14 2.08 -12.04
N ILE A 227 -0.08 1.55 -13.27
CA ILE A 227 0.80 2.07 -14.34
C ILE A 227 0.48 3.54 -14.61
N PHE A 228 -0.80 3.88 -14.80
CA PHE A 228 -1.20 5.26 -15.07
C PHE A 228 -0.85 6.20 -13.93
N ASN A 229 -1.07 5.80 -12.67
CA ASN A 229 -0.74 6.61 -11.50
C ASN A 229 0.76 6.92 -11.44
N TYR A 230 1.63 5.94 -11.71
CA TYR A 230 3.08 6.13 -11.76
C TYR A 230 3.50 7.01 -12.95
N ALA A 231 2.86 6.80 -14.11
CA ALA A 231 3.11 7.62 -15.30
C ALA A 231 2.74 9.09 -15.08
N MET A 232 1.63 9.38 -14.40
CA MET A 232 1.22 10.75 -14.11
C MET A 232 2.17 11.47 -13.14
N VAL A 233 2.78 10.75 -12.20
CA VAL A 233 3.85 11.30 -11.35
C VAL A 233 5.06 11.64 -12.22
N SER A 234 5.49 10.69 -13.05
CA SER A 234 6.66 10.84 -13.93
C SER A 234 6.50 12.01 -14.92
N ALA A 235 5.32 12.16 -15.51
CA ALA A 235 5.00 13.25 -16.44
C ALA A 235 5.13 14.64 -15.78
N ARG A 236 4.84 14.74 -14.47
CA ARG A 236 4.91 16.01 -13.72
C ARG A 236 6.34 16.34 -13.26
N THR A 237 7.17 15.33 -12.99
CA THR A 237 8.50 15.52 -12.40
C THR A 237 9.62 15.53 -13.44
N GLU A 238 9.73 14.50 -14.28
CA GLU A 238 10.92 14.25 -15.12
C GLU A 238 10.57 14.02 -16.61
N GLY A 239 9.28 14.02 -16.96
CA GLY A 239 8.80 13.60 -18.27
C GLY A 239 8.59 12.09 -18.33
N LEU A 240 7.56 11.68 -19.06
CA LEU A 240 7.13 10.28 -19.17
C LEU A 240 7.90 9.55 -20.28
N LYS A 241 8.45 8.38 -19.97
CA LYS A 241 9.20 7.52 -20.90
C LYS A 241 8.38 6.26 -21.23
N PRO A 242 8.31 5.83 -22.50
CA PRO A 242 7.49 4.68 -22.91
C PRO A 242 7.69 3.39 -22.12
N HIS A 243 8.94 3.05 -21.76
CA HIS A 243 9.25 1.81 -21.06
C HIS A 243 8.55 1.67 -19.70
N SER A 244 8.21 2.78 -19.02
CA SER A 244 7.59 2.72 -17.69
C SER A 244 6.09 2.39 -17.73
N TRP A 245 5.49 2.37 -18.93
CA TRP A 245 4.09 2.03 -19.15
C TRP A 245 3.90 1.05 -20.31
N ALA A 246 4.97 0.35 -20.71
CA ALA A 246 4.94 -0.59 -21.84
C ALA A 246 3.90 -1.72 -21.65
N ASP A 247 3.64 -2.11 -20.40
CA ASP A 247 2.68 -3.15 -20.06
C ASP A 247 1.24 -2.63 -19.91
N PHE A 248 0.96 -1.37 -20.27
CA PHE A 248 -0.40 -0.83 -20.25
C PHE A 248 -1.26 -1.49 -21.33
N ASP A 249 -2.38 -2.09 -20.92
CA ASP A 249 -3.33 -2.71 -21.83
C ASP A 249 -4.22 -1.63 -22.47
N ALA A 250 -3.98 -1.35 -23.75
CA ALA A 250 -4.68 -0.30 -24.49
C ALA A 250 -6.16 -0.63 -24.75
N ASP A 251 -6.51 -1.90 -24.88
CA ASP A 251 -7.86 -2.33 -25.26
C ASP A 251 -8.84 -2.14 -24.10
N SER A 252 -8.35 -2.30 -22.87
CA SER A 252 -9.16 -2.11 -21.66
C SER A 252 -9.32 -0.66 -21.21
N ASP A 253 -8.45 0.27 -21.61
CA ASP A 253 -8.55 1.71 -21.29
C ASP A 253 -7.91 2.59 -22.39
N PRO A 254 -8.58 2.72 -23.55
CA PRO A 254 -8.03 3.42 -24.71
C PRO A 254 -7.82 4.92 -24.46
N LEU A 255 -8.63 5.52 -23.60
CA LEU A 255 -8.53 6.95 -23.26
C LEU A 255 -7.22 7.21 -22.50
N ARG A 256 -6.94 6.47 -21.43
CA ARG A 256 -5.69 6.65 -20.69
C ARG A 256 -4.48 6.24 -21.52
N PHE A 257 -4.59 5.22 -22.36
CA PHE A 257 -3.52 4.87 -23.29
C PHE A 257 -3.16 6.03 -24.23
N PHE A 258 -4.16 6.69 -24.82
CA PHE A 258 -3.94 7.88 -25.65
C PHE A 258 -3.25 9.00 -24.86
N MET A 259 -3.69 9.25 -23.62
CA MET A 259 -3.04 10.24 -22.75
C MET A 259 -1.57 9.91 -22.48
N LEU A 260 -1.24 8.64 -22.20
CA LEU A 260 0.14 8.19 -21.97
C LEU A 260 1.02 8.43 -23.21
N ARG A 261 0.51 8.14 -24.40
CA ARG A 261 1.20 8.43 -25.67
C ARG A 261 1.44 9.92 -25.85
N ALA A 262 0.43 10.75 -25.61
CA ALA A 262 0.55 12.20 -25.75
C ALA A 262 1.58 12.79 -24.77
N LEU A 263 1.58 12.34 -23.51
CA LEU A 263 2.50 12.82 -22.47
C LEU A 263 3.94 12.33 -22.67
N SER A 264 4.13 11.23 -23.40
CA SER A 264 5.45 10.69 -23.73
C SER A 264 6.10 11.36 -24.95
N ASN A 265 5.35 12.17 -25.70
CA ASN A 265 5.89 12.96 -26.81
C ASN A 265 6.56 14.25 -26.29
N PRO A 266 7.73 14.67 -26.82
CA PRO A 266 8.42 15.91 -26.44
C PRO A 266 7.51 17.15 -26.29
N VAL A 267 6.55 17.35 -27.21
CA VAL A 267 5.63 18.49 -27.19
C VAL A 267 4.65 18.39 -26.03
N GLY A 268 3.98 17.25 -25.86
CA GLY A 268 3.03 17.03 -24.77
C GLY A 268 3.71 17.05 -23.40
N SER A 269 4.93 16.55 -23.33
CA SER A 269 5.78 16.57 -22.13
C SER A 269 6.13 18.00 -21.68
N ALA A 270 6.44 18.90 -22.63
CA ALA A 270 6.73 20.30 -22.34
C ALA A 270 5.50 21.05 -21.81
N VAL A 271 4.33 20.84 -22.42
CA VAL A 271 3.06 21.44 -21.99
C VAL A 271 2.69 20.99 -20.57
N ALA A 272 2.76 19.68 -20.29
CA ALA A 272 2.41 19.14 -18.97
C ALA A 272 3.29 19.71 -17.84
N ARG A 273 4.60 19.83 -18.07
CA ARG A 273 5.53 20.44 -17.10
C ARG A 273 5.29 21.93 -16.91
N GLY A 274 4.96 22.65 -17.99
CA GLY A 274 4.61 24.08 -17.93
C GLY A 274 3.41 24.35 -17.04
N VAL A 275 2.32 23.59 -17.23
CA VAL A 275 1.09 23.71 -16.42
C VAL A 275 1.34 23.37 -14.94
N HIS A 276 2.16 22.35 -14.66
CA HIS A 276 2.49 21.97 -13.29
C HIS A 276 3.28 23.06 -12.56
N LYS A 277 4.32 23.63 -13.19
CA LYS A 277 5.12 24.73 -12.62
C LYS A 277 4.25 25.96 -12.31
N SER A 278 3.37 26.36 -13.22
CA SER A 278 2.46 27.49 -13.01
C SER A 278 1.49 27.26 -11.84
N ARG A 279 0.97 26.03 -11.69
CA ARG A 279 0.10 25.66 -10.55
C ARG A 279 0.85 25.61 -9.22
N ALA A 280 2.10 25.18 -9.21
CA ALA A 280 2.93 25.17 -8.00
C ALA A 280 3.23 26.61 -7.51
N LEU A 281 3.55 27.52 -8.44
CA LEU A 281 3.75 28.95 -8.15
C LEU A 281 2.50 29.63 -7.56
N LEU A 282 1.31 29.22 -8.01
CA LEU A 282 0.03 29.75 -7.51
C LEU A 282 -0.38 29.18 -6.14
N ARG A 283 0.18 28.04 -5.72
CA ARG A 283 -0.10 27.41 -4.40
C ARG A 283 0.92 27.77 -3.31
N GLY A 284 2.03 28.41 -3.69
CA GLY A 284 3.05 28.93 -2.76
C GLY A 284 2.89 30.41 -2.41
N ARG A 285 1.70 30.98 -2.66
CA ARG A 285 1.29 32.34 -2.24
C ARG A 285 0.14 32.23 -1.27
#